data_AF-A0A958WTS1-F1
#
_entry.id   AF-A0A958WTS1-F1
#
_cell.length_a   1.000
_cell.length_b   1.000
_cell.length_c   1.000
_cell.angle_alpha   90.00
_cell.angle_beta   90.00
_cell.angle_gamma   90.00
#
_symmetry.space_group_name_H-M   'P 1'
#
loop_
_entity.id
_entity.type
_entity.pdbx_description
1 polymer ?
#
loop_
_entity_poly.entity_id
_entity_poly.type
_entity_poly.pdbx_seq_one_letter_code
_entity_poly.pdbx_strand_id
1 'polypeptide(L)'
;MKYTAFLLTIGWCLISCHPGTQPPSGERTLQSYFKAIEPADTLRFEVANEDWASAGDTLPNSLFFSQMETRIMNHVPYFDNSGQLVVKAESRFPLTDNVEAYLVDMIQGWYRHKSLFLYDRQKKEFTDRLTVADFFGGDGGQILTGSYLLDYDGDGDKDLVHREMEHWIILDDENTRDTLAESAALLLWDGKGFKEVEADSASLVKGFPVTSIW
;
A
#
# COMPACT_ATOMS: atom_id res chain seq x y z
N MET A 1 29.95 78.41 -16.56
CA MET A 1 28.87 78.32 -15.56
C MET A 1 28.14 76.99 -15.73
N LYS A 2 28.12 76.21 -14.65
CA LYS A 2 27.15 75.18 -14.25
C LYS A 2 26.97 73.91 -15.10
N TYR A 3 27.43 72.83 -14.46
CA TYR A 3 27.21 71.38 -14.63
C TYR A 3 25.74 70.94 -14.45
N THR A 4 25.31 69.87 -15.13
CA THR A 4 24.47 68.75 -14.61
C THR A 4 24.42 67.64 -15.69
N ALA A 5 25.20 66.54 -15.62
CA ALA A 5 25.03 65.29 -14.85
C ALA A 5 23.73 64.52 -15.21
N PHE A 6 23.78 63.48 -16.06
CA PHE A 6 23.97 62.04 -15.74
C PHE A 6 22.88 61.45 -14.81
N LEU A 7 22.06 60.52 -15.32
CA LEU A 7 22.02 59.11 -14.88
C LEU A 7 20.83 58.36 -15.49
N LEU A 8 21.15 57.44 -16.39
CA LEU A 8 20.34 56.28 -16.75
C LEU A 8 20.40 55.31 -15.55
N THR A 9 19.26 54.99 -14.94
CA THR A 9 19.13 53.81 -14.06
C THR A 9 18.41 52.70 -14.84
N ILE A 10 19.22 51.79 -15.36
CA ILE A 10 18.83 50.44 -15.75
C ILE A 10 19.05 49.54 -14.53
N GLY A 11 18.06 48.70 -14.22
CA GLY A 11 18.26 47.48 -13.45
C GLY A 11 17.61 47.49 -12.07
N TRP A 12 16.57 46.69 -11.92
CA TRP A 12 16.75 45.37 -11.30
C TRP A 12 15.52 44.49 -11.51
N CYS A 13 15.77 43.35 -12.16
CA CYS A 13 14.91 42.18 -12.12
C CYS A 13 14.83 41.67 -10.68
N LEU A 14 13.70 41.86 -10.01
CA LEU A 14 13.33 41.04 -8.86
C LEU A 14 12.72 39.75 -9.38
N ILE A 15 13.57 38.84 -9.85
CA ILE A 15 13.23 37.42 -9.91
C ILE A 15 13.26 36.97 -8.45
N SER A 16 12.07 36.87 -7.86
CA SER A 16 11.85 36.20 -6.59
C SER A 16 12.17 34.72 -6.75
N CYS A 17 13.46 34.35 -6.65
CA CYS A 17 13.85 32.99 -6.36
C CYS A 17 13.40 32.70 -4.93
N HIS A 18 12.24 32.03 -4.79
CA HIS A 18 11.98 31.24 -3.60
C HIS A 18 13.17 30.27 -3.44
N PRO A 19 13.77 30.13 -2.24
CA PRO A 19 14.65 29.01 -1.97
C PRO A 19 13.76 27.78 -1.97
N GLY A 20 13.58 27.19 -3.16
CA GLY A 20 13.11 25.83 -3.30
C GLY A 20 14.10 24.98 -2.50
N THR A 21 13.61 24.39 -1.44
CA THR A 21 14.27 23.36 -0.66
C THR A 21 14.91 22.38 -1.65
N GLN A 22 16.23 22.47 -1.85
CA GLN A 22 16.93 21.51 -2.68
C GLN A 22 16.64 20.13 -2.07
N PRO A 23 16.14 19.15 -2.84
CA PRO A 23 16.12 17.78 -2.36
C PRO A 23 17.57 17.41 -2.02
N PRO A 24 17.83 16.75 -0.88
CA PRO A 24 19.19 16.37 -0.51
C PRO A 24 19.81 15.56 -1.64
N SER A 25 21.00 15.97 -2.07
CA SER A 25 21.72 15.48 -3.25
C SER A 25 22.33 14.08 -3.07
N GLY A 26 21.64 13.18 -2.37
CA GLY A 26 21.93 11.75 -2.35
C GLY A 26 20.81 11.00 -3.04
N GLU A 27 21.13 9.96 -3.81
CA GLU A 27 20.12 9.03 -4.31
C GLU A 27 19.32 8.49 -3.12
N ARG A 28 18.07 8.94 -2.97
CA ARG A 28 17.16 8.40 -1.97
C ARG A 28 16.83 6.98 -2.38
N THR A 29 17.32 6.01 -1.61
CA THR A 29 16.93 4.60 -1.80
C THR A 29 15.44 4.44 -1.49
N LEU A 30 14.78 3.45 -2.09
CA LEU A 30 13.35 3.20 -1.86
C LEU A 30 13.02 3.05 -0.37
N GLN A 31 13.91 2.39 0.37
CA GLN A 31 13.77 2.13 1.80
C GLN A 31 13.70 3.43 2.63
N SER A 32 14.31 4.52 2.16
CA SER A 32 14.35 5.80 2.90
C SER A 32 13.00 6.52 2.99
N TYR A 33 12.01 6.08 2.22
CA TYR A 33 10.65 6.64 2.23
C TYR A 33 9.76 5.98 3.30
N PHE A 34 10.17 4.84 3.87
CA PHE A 34 9.34 4.09 4.80
C PHE A 34 9.68 4.40 6.25
N LYS A 35 8.66 4.75 7.02
CA LYS A 35 8.79 4.91 8.47
C LYS A 35 8.91 3.53 9.13
N ALA A 36 10.00 3.32 9.86
CA ALA A 36 10.12 2.13 10.69
C ALA A 36 9.11 2.18 11.85
N ILE A 37 8.42 1.08 12.08
CA ILE A 37 7.54 0.88 13.23
C ILE A 37 8.01 -0.34 14.02
N GLU A 38 7.78 -0.31 15.33
CA GLU A 38 7.98 -1.49 16.17
C GLU A 38 6.89 -2.52 15.85
N PRO A 39 7.22 -3.83 15.73
CA PRO A 39 6.21 -4.85 15.54
C PRO A 39 5.28 -4.91 16.75
N ALA A 40 3.98 -4.73 16.51
CA ALA A 40 2.97 -5.05 17.52
C ALA A 40 2.74 -6.57 17.55
N ASP A 41 2.12 -7.06 18.63
CA ASP A 41 1.69 -8.47 18.72
C ASP A 41 0.73 -8.83 17.59
N THR A 42 -0.11 -7.88 17.18
CA THR A 42 -1.03 -8.01 16.06
C THR A 42 -1.04 -6.73 15.24
N LEU A 43 -0.92 -6.87 13.93
CA LEU A 43 -1.13 -5.79 12.96
C LEU A 43 -2.38 -6.09 12.15
N ARG A 44 -3.25 -5.08 12.00
CA ARG A 44 -4.47 -5.16 11.19
C ARG A 44 -4.30 -4.28 9.96
N PHE A 45 -4.63 -4.83 8.80
CA PHE A 45 -4.58 -4.14 7.51
C PHE A 45 -5.98 -4.04 6.93
N GLU A 46 -6.40 -2.80 6.67
CA GLU A 46 -7.67 -2.50 6.01
C GLU A 46 -7.52 -1.34 5.05
N VAL A 47 -8.43 -1.28 4.08
CA VAL A 47 -8.64 -0.08 3.28
C VAL A 47 -9.50 0.89 4.09
N ALA A 48 -8.98 2.10 4.32
CA ALA A 48 -9.74 3.17 4.97
C ALA A 48 -10.43 4.04 3.91
N ASN A 49 -11.61 4.58 4.23
CA ASN A 49 -12.27 5.58 3.41
C ASN A 49 -11.70 6.97 3.76
N GLU A 50 -10.53 7.30 3.22
CA GLU A 50 -9.84 8.57 3.46
C GLU A 50 -9.60 9.33 2.16
N ASP A 51 -9.65 10.67 2.22
CA ASP A 51 -9.32 11.55 1.10
C ASP A 51 -7.87 11.34 0.67
N TRP A 52 -7.71 10.79 -0.54
CA TRP A 52 -6.45 10.35 -1.13
C TRP A 52 -5.46 11.48 -1.46
N ALA A 53 -5.91 12.74 -1.43
CA ALA A 53 -5.23 13.92 -1.96
C ALA A 53 -4.09 14.50 -1.09
N SER A 54 -3.73 13.86 0.03
CA SER A 54 -2.59 14.29 0.84
C SER A 54 -1.25 13.92 0.18
N ALA A 55 -0.63 14.91 -0.47
CA ALA A 55 0.62 14.81 -1.25
C ALA A 55 1.91 14.53 -0.43
N GLY A 56 1.80 14.08 0.83
CA GLY A 56 2.93 14.04 1.78
C GLY A 56 3.85 12.82 1.68
N ASP A 57 3.29 11.63 1.42
CA ASP A 57 4.00 10.35 1.62
C ASP A 57 4.05 9.47 0.35
N THR A 58 3.94 10.11 -0.82
CA THR A 58 3.92 9.41 -2.11
C THR A 58 5.34 9.05 -2.57
N LEU A 59 5.53 7.79 -2.93
CA LEU A 59 6.71 7.25 -3.58
C LEU A 59 6.76 7.64 -5.07
N PRO A 60 7.92 8.05 -5.60
CA PRO A 60 8.07 8.18 -7.05
C PRO A 60 7.88 6.83 -7.73
N ASN A 61 6.88 6.70 -8.60
CA ASN A 61 6.56 5.45 -9.29
C ASN A 61 7.78 4.87 -10.02
N SER A 62 8.56 5.69 -10.71
CA SER A 62 9.78 5.23 -11.41
C SER A 62 10.79 4.58 -10.48
N LEU A 63 11.00 5.16 -9.29
CA LEU A 63 11.87 4.59 -8.26
C LEU A 63 11.29 3.27 -7.75
N PHE A 64 10.01 3.25 -7.37
CA PHE A 64 9.33 2.07 -6.85
C PHE A 64 9.42 0.89 -7.83
N PHE A 65 8.97 1.08 -9.08
CA PHE A 65 8.97 0.01 -10.08
C PHE A 65 10.38 -0.39 -10.54
N SER A 66 11.38 0.50 -10.46
CA SER A 66 12.75 0.15 -10.81
C SER A 66 13.41 -0.84 -9.84
N GLN A 67 12.90 -0.94 -8.60
CA GLN A 67 13.44 -1.84 -7.57
C GLN A 67 12.64 -3.15 -7.42
N MET A 68 11.54 -3.30 -8.14
CA MET A 68 10.69 -4.49 -8.05
C MET A 68 10.92 -5.40 -9.24
N GLU A 69 11.21 -6.67 -8.97
CA GLU A 69 11.25 -7.67 -10.03
C GLU A 69 9.85 -7.83 -10.65
N THR A 70 9.79 -8.01 -11.98
CA THR A 70 8.52 -8.18 -12.70
C THR A 70 7.64 -9.27 -12.10
N ARG A 71 8.24 -10.38 -11.63
CA ARG A 71 7.50 -11.50 -11.01
C ARG A 71 6.71 -11.07 -9.77
N ILE A 72 7.23 -10.12 -8.99
CA ILE A 72 6.58 -9.64 -7.76
C ILE A 72 5.37 -8.76 -8.11
N MET A 73 5.47 -8.01 -9.20
CA MET A 73 4.44 -7.07 -9.65
C MET A 73 3.33 -7.69 -10.49
N ASN A 74 3.58 -8.81 -11.17
CA ASN A 74 2.58 -9.51 -12.00
C ASN A 74 1.30 -9.92 -11.25
N HIS A 75 1.34 -9.93 -9.92
CA HIS A 75 0.22 -10.31 -9.07
C HIS A 75 -0.54 -9.11 -8.48
N VAL A 76 -0.26 -7.86 -8.90
CA VAL A 76 -1.11 -6.72 -8.55
C VAL A 76 -2.19 -6.59 -9.64
N PRO A 77 -3.44 -6.98 -9.34
CA PRO A 77 -4.48 -6.96 -10.35
C PRO A 77 -4.95 -5.50 -10.59
N TYR A 78 -5.49 -5.25 -11.78
CA TYR A 78 -6.25 -4.03 -12.11
C TYR A 78 -5.54 -2.67 -12.05
N PHE A 79 -4.37 -2.53 -12.69
CA PHE A 79 -3.98 -1.21 -13.21
C PHE A 79 -4.38 -1.10 -14.68
N ASP A 80 -5.55 -0.55 -14.94
CA ASP A 80 -6.14 -0.46 -16.29
C ASP A 80 -5.62 0.73 -17.11
N ASN A 81 -4.61 1.44 -16.58
CA ASN A 81 -4.05 2.69 -17.14
C ASN A 81 -5.06 3.83 -17.32
N SER A 82 -6.26 3.74 -16.73
CA SER A 82 -7.32 4.76 -16.88
C SER A 82 -7.06 6.02 -16.04
N GLY A 83 -6.15 5.96 -15.07
CA GLY A 83 -5.83 7.06 -14.17
C GLY A 83 -4.39 7.09 -13.69
N GLN A 84 -4.05 8.12 -12.92
CA GLN A 84 -2.74 8.21 -12.27
C GLN A 84 -2.66 7.21 -11.12
N LEU A 85 -1.65 6.33 -11.14
CA LEU A 85 -1.30 5.49 -10.00
C LEU A 85 -0.52 6.31 -8.98
N VAL A 86 -0.98 6.29 -7.74
CA VAL A 86 -0.28 6.83 -6.57
C VAL A 86 0.22 5.66 -5.74
N VAL A 87 1.52 5.65 -5.42
CA VAL A 87 2.14 4.68 -4.52
C VAL A 87 2.52 5.41 -3.23
N LYS A 88 2.14 4.90 -2.07
CA LYS A 88 2.50 5.46 -0.75
C LYS A 88 3.36 4.48 0.04
N ALA A 89 4.40 5.01 0.68
CA ALA A 89 5.23 4.27 1.63
C ALA A 89 4.63 4.41 3.03
N GLU A 90 3.87 3.43 3.49
CA GLU A 90 3.18 3.52 4.78
C GLU A 90 4.15 3.28 5.94
N SER A 91 4.76 2.09 5.97
CA SER A 91 5.64 1.69 7.06
C SER A 91 6.52 0.51 6.69
N ARG A 92 7.52 0.25 7.53
CA ARG A 92 8.30 -0.98 7.50
C ARG A 92 8.55 -1.53 8.89
N PHE A 93 8.66 -2.84 9.01
CA PHE A 93 8.91 -3.52 10.28
C PHE A 93 9.62 -4.87 10.04
N PRO A 94 10.43 -5.36 10.98
CA PRO A 94 11.00 -6.69 10.88
C PRO A 94 9.87 -7.73 10.96
N LEU A 95 9.81 -8.63 9.99
CA LEU A 95 8.92 -9.80 10.01
C LEU A 95 9.63 -10.98 10.69
N THR A 96 10.90 -11.16 10.37
CA THR A 96 11.84 -12.08 11.03
C THR A 96 13.19 -11.38 11.18
N ASP A 97 14.20 -12.08 11.73
CA ASP A 97 15.57 -11.54 11.82
C ASP A 97 16.16 -11.14 10.46
N ASN A 98 15.80 -11.87 9.40
CA ASN A 98 16.38 -11.70 8.06
C ASN A 98 15.42 -11.08 7.04
N VAL A 99 14.13 -10.98 7.36
CA VAL A 99 13.10 -10.44 6.47
C VAL A 99 12.48 -9.19 7.07
N GLU A 100 12.50 -8.10 6.31
CA GLU A 100 11.79 -6.86 6.64
C GLU A 100 10.58 -6.71 5.72
N ALA A 101 9.41 -6.45 6.30
CA ALA A 101 8.19 -6.19 5.55
C ALA A 101 8.04 -4.68 5.31
N TYR A 102 7.68 -4.33 4.08
CA TYR A 102 7.42 -2.96 3.64
C TYR A 102 5.96 -2.84 3.21
N LEU A 103 5.17 -2.09 3.98
CA LEU A 103 3.76 -1.84 3.66
C LEU A 103 3.65 -0.71 2.65
N VAL A 104 3.06 -1.04 1.51
CA VAL A 104 2.83 -0.12 0.40
C VAL A 104 1.33 -0.04 0.13
N ASP A 105 0.82 1.18 -0.02
CA ASP A 105 -0.55 1.45 -0.43
C ASP A 105 -0.55 2.00 -1.87
N MET A 106 -1.21 1.30 -2.78
CA MET A 106 -1.32 1.64 -4.20
C MET A 106 -2.76 2.05 -4.51
N ILE A 107 -2.93 3.23 -5.10
CA ILE A 107 -4.24 3.85 -5.32
C ILE A 107 -4.34 4.29 -6.76
N GLN A 108 -5.41 3.87 -7.46
CA GLN A 108 -5.74 4.33 -8.80
C GLN A 108 -7.26 4.49 -8.95
N GLY A 109 -7.74 5.72 -9.03
CA GLY A 109 -9.18 5.99 -9.08
C GLY A 109 -9.89 5.50 -7.81
N TRP A 110 -10.87 4.60 -7.98
CA TRP A 110 -11.60 3.95 -6.89
C TRP A 110 -10.93 2.66 -6.39
N TYR A 111 -9.92 2.16 -7.09
CA TYR A 111 -9.18 0.96 -6.69
C TYR A 111 -8.11 1.30 -5.67
N ARG A 112 -8.06 0.51 -4.58
CA ARG A 112 -7.05 0.65 -3.53
C ARG A 112 -6.49 -0.72 -3.17
N HIS A 113 -5.17 -0.80 -3.06
CA HIS A 113 -4.45 -2.06 -2.90
C HIS A 113 -3.26 -1.90 -1.97
N LYS A 114 -3.33 -2.55 -0.81
CA LYS A 114 -2.26 -2.61 0.18
C LYS A 114 -1.52 -3.92 0.07
N SER A 115 -0.20 -3.84 0.00
CA SER A 115 0.67 -5.00 -0.08
C SER A 115 1.84 -4.90 0.89
N LEU A 116 2.20 -6.04 1.49
CA LEU A 116 3.49 -6.22 2.13
C LEU A 116 4.49 -6.70 1.09
N PHE A 117 5.56 -5.95 0.91
CA PHE A 117 6.73 -6.35 0.13
C PHE A 117 7.78 -6.92 1.08
N LEU A 118 8.26 -8.13 0.81
CA LEU A 118 9.19 -8.84 1.68
C LEU A 118 10.62 -8.62 1.20
N TYR A 119 11.41 -7.93 2.01
CA TYR A 119 12.81 -7.60 1.73
C TYR A 119 13.74 -8.55 2.48
N ASP A 120 14.53 -9.31 1.74
CA ASP A 120 15.58 -10.17 2.29
C ASP A 120 16.82 -9.31 2.58
N ARG A 121 17.15 -9.15 3.86
CA ARG A 121 18.27 -8.30 4.31
C ARG A 121 19.63 -8.85 3.88
N GLN A 122 19.75 -10.16 3.69
CA GLN A 122 21.01 -10.79 3.30
C GLN A 122 21.26 -10.60 1.80
N LYS A 123 20.23 -10.82 0.97
CA LYS A 123 20.29 -10.63 -0.49
C LYS A 123 20.18 -9.17 -0.91
N LYS A 124 19.64 -8.33 -0.03
CA LYS A 124 19.38 -6.89 -0.25
C LYS A 124 18.39 -6.61 -1.37
N GLU A 125 17.40 -7.49 -1.53
CA GLU A 125 16.38 -7.39 -2.58
C GLU A 125 14.98 -7.73 -2.05
N PHE A 126 13.96 -7.26 -2.75
CA PHE A 126 12.59 -7.72 -2.55
C PHE A 126 12.44 -9.11 -3.14
N THR A 127 11.95 -10.05 -2.34
CA THR A 127 11.88 -11.46 -2.70
C THR A 127 10.45 -11.92 -2.95
N ASP A 128 9.47 -11.28 -2.32
CA ASP A 128 8.06 -11.64 -2.41
C ASP A 128 7.13 -10.45 -2.14
N ARG A 129 5.84 -10.63 -2.39
CA ARG A 129 4.77 -9.68 -2.09
C ARG A 129 3.48 -10.40 -1.73
N LEU A 130 2.80 -9.89 -0.71
CA LEU A 130 1.49 -10.37 -0.27
C LEU A 130 0.47 -9.23 -0.27
N THR A 131 -0.71 -9.46 -0.86
CA THR A 131 -1.85 -8.55 -0.70
C THR A 131 -2.38 -8.70 0.72
N VAL A 132 -2.53 -7.58 1.44
CA VAL A 132 -3.03 -7.59 2.83
C VAL A 132 -4.32 -6.84 3.01
N ALA A 133 -4.66 -5.93 2.11
CA ALA A 133 -5.98 -5.35 2.03
C ALA A 133 -6.20 -4.81 0.63
N ASP A 134 -7.41 -4.91 0.11
CA ASP A 134 -7.79 -4.27 -1.14
C ASP A 134 -9.27 -3.94 -1.12
N PHE A 135 -9.65 -3.01 -1.99
CA PHE A 135 -11.03 -2.71 -2.27
C PHE A 135 -11.16 -2.46 -3.75
N PHE A 136 -12.02 -3.24 -4.40
CA PHE A 136 -12.33 -3.05 -5.81
C PHE A 136 -13.78 -3.40 -6.11
N GLY A 137 -14.45 -2.55 -6.88
CA GLY A 137 -15.81 -2.79 -7.33
C GLY A 137 -16.60 -1.50 -7.53
N GLY A 138 -17.84 -1.67 -7.96
CA GLY A 138 -18.80 -0.59 -8.17
C GLY A 138 -20.21 -1.06 -7.86
N ASP A 139 -21.22 -0.37 -8.38
CA ASP A 139 -22.63 -0.60 -8.02
C ASP A 139 -23.14 -2.02 -8.31
N GLY A 140 -22.49 -2.77 -9.21
CA GLY A 140 -22.86 -4.15 -9.56
C GLY A 140 -22.17 -5.24 -8.73
N GLY A 141 -21.13 -4.89 -7.97
CA GLY A 141 -20.39 -5.82 -7.14
C GLY A 141 -19.08 -5.24 -6.63
N GLN A 142 -18.72 -5.62 -5.41
CA GLN A 142 -17.57 -5.13 -4.66
C GLN A 142 -16.87 -6.27 -3.93
N ILE A 143 -15.55 -6.20 -3.91
CA ILE A 143 -14.69 -7.11 -3.15
C ILE A 143 -13.86 -6.25 -2.20
N LEU A 144 -13.89 -6.64 -0.94
CA LEU A 144 -13.14 -6.02 0.14
C LEU A 144 -12.29 -7.08 0.82
N THR A 145 -10.99 -6.82 0.87
CA THR A 145 -10.05 -7.66 1.58
C THR A 145 -9.46 -6.92 2.78
N GLY A 146 -9.32 -7.63 3.88
CA GLY A 146 -8.57 -7.18 5.05
C GLY A 146 -7.79 -8.34 5.66
N SER A 147 -6.70 -8.04 6.36
CA SER A 147 -5.85 -9.08 6.94
C SER A 147 -5.36 -8.74 8.33
N TYR A 148 -5.02 -9.78 9.08
CA TYR A 148 -4.39 -9.71 10.39
C TYR A 148 -3.06 -10.44 10.35
N LEU A 149 -2.00 -9.81 10.80
CA LEU A 149 -0.68 -10.40 10.95
C LEU A 149 -0.38 -10.58 12.45
N LEU A 150 -0.26 -11.83 12.89
CA LEU A 150 -0.12 -12.23 14.29
C LEU A 150 0.55 -13.60 14.38
N ASP A 151 1.06 -13.96 15.55
CA ASP A 151 1.49 -15.34 15.83
C ASP A 151 0.23 -16.18 16.12
N TYR A 152 -0.25 -16.93 15.11
CA TYR A 152 -1.53 -17.64 15.19
C TYR A 152 -1.37 -19.02 15.83
N ASP A 153 -0.29 -19.73 15.50
CA ASP A 153 -0.05 -21.09 15.99
C ASP A 153 0.86 -21.18 17.24
N GLY A 154 1.45 -20.06 17.65
CA GLY A 154 2.25 -19.92 18.87
C GLY A 154 3.72 -20.32 18.69
N ASP A 155 4.22 -20.42 17.45
CA ASP A 155 5.61 -20.75 17.17
C ASP A 155 6.57 -19.55 17.26
N GLY A 156 6.02 -18.33 17.38
CA GLY A 156 6.74 -17.07 17.52
C GLY A 156 6.98 -16.33 16.20
N ASP A 157 6.71 -16.95 15.06
CA ASP A 157 6.68 -16.30 13.76
C ASP A 157 5.31 -15.62 13.52
N LYS A 158 5.24 -14.73 12.52
CA LYS A 158 4.01 -14.03 12.19
C LYS A 158 3.30 -14.71 11.03
N ASP A 159 2.05 -15.09 11.25
CA ASP A 159 1.10 -15.64 10.28
C ASP A 159 0.12 -14.59 9.81
N LEU A 160 -0.48 -14.81 8.64
CA LEU A 160 -1.51 -13.96 8.08
C LEU A 160 -2.87 -14.66 8.09
N VAL A 161 -3.85 -14.06 8.77
CA VAL A 161 -5.26 -14.36 8.51
C VAL A 161 -5.76 -13.37 7.46
N HIS A 162 -6.15 -13.89 6.30
CA HIS A 162 -6.65 -13.13 5.17
C HIS A 162 -8.16 -13.28 5.09
N ARG A 163 -8.90 -12.18 4.99
CA ARG A 163 -10.36 -12.19 4.91
C ARG A 163 -10.82 -11.45 3.67
N GLU A 164 -11.76 -12.07 2.97
CA GLU A 164 -12.43 -11.52 1.80
C GLU A 164 -13.93 -11.42 2.07
N MET A 165 -14.50 -10.28 1.69
CA MET A 165 -15.93 -10.02 1.68
C MET A 165 -16.32 -9.60 0.27
N GLU A 166 -17.21 -10.36 -0.34
CA GLU A 166 -17.74 -10.10 -1.66
C GLU A 166 -19.22 -9.68 -1.54
N HIS A 167 -19.57 -8.55 -2.11
CA HIS A 167 -20.93 -8.01 -2.16
C HIS A 167 -21.36 -7.89 -3.61
N TRP A 168 -22.58 -8.30 -3.95
CA TRP A 168 -23.13 -8.08 -5.30
C TRP A 168 -24.64 -8.07 -5.31
N ILE A 169 -25.19 -7.47 -6.36
CA ILE A 169 -26.64 -7.36 -6.57
C ILE A 169 -27.06 -8.33 -7.66
N ILE A 170 -27.99 -9.22 -7.34
CA ILE A 170 -28.65 -10.08 -8.32
C ILE A 170 -29.94 -9.39 -8.75
N LEU A 171 -30.04 -9.12 -10.05
CA LEU A 171 -31.25 -8.62 -10.70
C LEU A 171 -31.97 -9.82 -11.35
N ASP A 172 -33.15 -10.17 -10.84
CA ASP A 172 -34.09 -11.07 -11.50
C ASP A 172 -35.31 -10.29 -12.00
N ASP A 173 -36.10 -10.87 -12.93
CA ASP A 173 -37.21 -10.17 -13.61
C ASP A 173 -38.28 -9.61 -12.66
N GLU A 174 -38.30 -10.04 -11.40
CA GLU A 174 -39.31 -9.66 -10.41
C GLU A 174 -38.73 -9.03 -9.13
N ASN A 175 -37.42 -9.16 -8.86
CA ASN A 175 -36.78 -8.75 -7.60
C ASN A 175 -35.33 -8.31 -7.78
N THR A 176 -34.89 -7.47 -6.83
CA THR A 176 -33.49 -7.15 -6.59
C THR A 176 -33.07 -7.83 -5.29
N ARG A 177 -31.99 -8.61 -5.32
CA ARG A 177 -31.44 -9.28 -4.13
C ARG A 177 -30.01 -8.85 -3.88
N ASP A 178 -29.79 -8.33 -2.68
CA ASP A 178 -28.47 -8.05 -2.14
C ASP A 178 -27.86 -9.35 -1.61
N THR A 179 -26.64 -9.67 -2.05
CA THR A 179 -25.90 -10.87 -1.64
C THR A 179 -24.55 -10.49 -1.08
N LEU A 180 -24.20 -11.10 0.06
CA LEU A 180 -22.89 -11.01 0.69
C LEU A 180 -22.33 -12.43 0.85
N ALA A 181 -21.09 -12.64 0.42
CA ALA A 181 -20.30 -13.82 0.72
C ALA A 181 -19.06 -13.40 1.50
N GLU A 182 -18.65 -14.25 2.45
CA GLU A 182 -17.50 -13.99 3.30
C GLU A 182 -16.66 -15.25 3.38
N SER A 183 -15.34 -15.08 3.32
CA SER A 183 -14.40 -16.17 3.51
C SER A 183 -13.14 -15.66 4.21
N ALA A 184 -12.43 -16.59 4.84
CA ALA A 184 -11.10 -16.31 5.37
C ALA A 184 -10.17 -17.50 5.17
N ALA A 185 -8.90 -17.19 4.95
CA ALA A 185 -7.80 -18.13 4.80
C ALA A 185 -6.74 -17.86 5.86
N LEU A 186 -6.04 -18.92 6.28
CA LEU A 186 -4.87 -18.83 7.15
C LEU A 186 -3.63 -19.11 6.30
N LEU A 187 -2.65 -18.21 6.38
CA LEU A 187 -1.36 -18.39 5.74
C LEU A 187 -0.28 -18.40 6.82
N LEU A 188 0.39 -19.54 6.95
CA LEU A 188 1.50 -19.69 7.88
C LEU A 188 2.82 -19.28 7.23
N TRP A 189 3.73 -18.74 8.04
CA TRP A 189 5.09 -18.45 7.57
C TRP A 189 5.94 -19.73 7.53
N ASP A 190 6.56 -20.04 6.38
CA ASP A 190 7.40 -21.26 6.21
C ASP A 190 8.92 -20.99 6.26
N GLY A 191 9.31 -19.78 6.64
CA GLY A 191 10.70 -19.30 6.59
C GLY A 191 11.10 -18.65 5.26
N LYS A 192 10.34 -18.89 4.18
CA LYS A 192 10.60 -18.31 2.84
C LYS A 192 9.45 -17.45 2.34
N GLY A 193 8.24 -17.72 2.78
CA GLY A 193 7.05 -16.97 2.43
C GLY A 193 5.82 -17.48 3.17
N PHE A 194 4.69 -16.88 2.84
CA PHE A 194 3.40 -17.28 3.38
C PHE A 194 2.82 -18.44 2.56
N LYS A 195 2.31 -19.46 3.25
CA LYS A 195 1.65 -20.63 2.66
C LYS A 195 0.28 -20.81 3.25
N GLU A 196 -0.72 -20.82 2.37
CA GLU A 196 -2.09 -21.13 2.77
C GLU A 196 -2.17 -22.55 3.33
N VAL A 197 -2.89 -22.69 4.43
CA VAL A 197 -3.18 -23.96 5.09
C VAL A 197 -4.68 -24.12 5.29
N GLU A 198 -5.12 -25.37 5.32
CA GLU A 198 -6.51 -25.70 5.62
C GLU A 198 -6.88 -25.20 7.03
N ALA A 199 -7.90 -24.35 7.10
CA ALA A 199 -8.43 -23.80 8.34
C ALA A 199 -9.95 -23.65 8.26
N ASP A 200 -10.63 -23.61 9.41
CA ASP A 200 -12.06 -23.35 9.45
C ASP A 200 -12.34 -21.87 9.15
N SER A 201 -12.65 -21.58 7.89
CA SER A 201 -13.01 -20.26 7.38
C SER A 201 -14.10 -19.58 8.22
N ALA A 202 -15.12 -20.31 8.70
CA ALA A 202 -16.19 -19.72 9.51
C ALA A 202 -15.70 -19.25 10.89
N SER A 203 -14.80 -20.02 11.51
CA SER A 203 -14.16 -19.63 12.77
C SER A 203 -13.24 -18.42 12.58
N LEU A 204 -12.48 -18.37 11.49
CA LEU A 204 -11.61 -17.24 11.16
C LEU A 204 -12.42 -15.95 10.89
N VAL A 205 -13.48 -16.03 10.07
CA VAL A 205 -14.38 -14.88 9.80
C VAL A 205 -14.94 -14.30 11.10
N LYS A 206 -15.28 -15.15 12.07
CA LYS A 206 -15.79 -14.72 13.38
C LYS A 206 -14.69 -14.11 14.27
N GLY A 207 -13.48 -14.66 14.24
CA GLY A 207 -12.36 -14.21 15.07
C GLY A 207 -11.70 -12.92 14.57
N PHE A 208 -11.75 -12.67 13.26
CA PHE A 208 -11.00 -11.61 12.59
C PHE A 208 -11.93 -10.69 11.78
N PRO A 209 -12.67 -9.78 12.46
CA PRO A 209 -13.62 -8.86 11.83
C PRO A 209 -12.93 -7.93 10.82
N VAL A 210 -13.54 -7.70 9.65
CA VAL A 210 -13.12 -6.61 8.74
C VAL A 210 -14.18 -5.53 8.71
N THR A 211 -13.77 -4.27 8.66
CA THR A 211 -14.68 -3.12 8.58
C THR A 211 -15.22 -2.99 7.16
N SER A 212 -16.51 -3.26 6.98
CA SER A 212 -17.22 -2.98 5.73
C SER A 212 -17.28 -1.47 5.43
N ILE A 213 -17.18 -1.11 4.14
CA ILE A 213 -17.13 0.29 3.68
C ILE A 213 -18.17 0.63 2.58
N TRP A 214 -19.16 -0.24 2.33
CA TRP A 214 -20.23 -0.02 1.35
C TRP A 214 -21.44 0.74 1.89
#